data_AF-A0A7S2LFA6-F1
#
_entry.id   AF-A0A7S2LFA6-F1
#
_cell.length_a   1.000
_cell.length_b   1.000
_cell.length_c   1.000
_cell.angle_alpha   90.00
_cell.angle_beta   90.00
_cell.angle_gamma   90.00
#
_symmetry.space_group_name_H-M   'P 1'
#
loop_
_entity.id
_entity.type
_entity.pdbx_description
1 polymer ?
#
loop_
_entity_poly.entity_id
_entity_poly.type
_entity_poly.pdbx_seq_one_letter_code
_entity_poly.pdbx_strand_id
1 'polypeptide(L)'
;VILNLIVGVVLEGFENSSEGDILTRSDLQNFVKTWALFDPEASCYIKAADLQSFFARLEPPLGVGSSSKETYIKDDCLSGIGVNKDLQVHILNVASLLAKRIAKEKQGSQFGELSDSHPVQIELNRLSSMEDMTTTLNEFYMHRAGIIMQAVQRFRQRRVHPSSPE
;
A
#
# COMPACT_ATOMS: atom_id res chain seq x y z
N VAL A 1 -15.18 -14.14 5.10
CA VAL A 1 -14.53 -13.59 6.33
C VAL A 1 -13.79 -12.29 6.05
N ILE A 2 -12.82 -12.26 5.11
CA ILE A 2 -12.10 -11.03 4.70
C ILE A 2 -13.01 -9.86 4.32
N LEU A 3 -14.07 -10.12 3.56
CA LEU A 3 -15.07 -9.11 3.18
C LEU A 3 -15.74 -8.47 4.40
N ASN A 4 -16.05 -9.25 5.45
CA ASN A 4 -16.70 -8.75 6.66
C ASN A 4 -15.74 -7.92 7.52
N LEU A 5 -14.44 -8.23 7.45
CA LEU A 5 -13.40 -7.46 8.14
C LEU A 5 -13.15 -6.13 7.44
N ILE A 6 -13.02 -6.14 6.11
CA ILE A 6 -12.97 -4.91 5.30
C ILE A 6 -14.24 -4.09 5.54
N VAL A 7 -15.41 -4.73 5.51
CA VAL A 7 -16.70 -4.09 5.82
C VAL A 7 -16.74 -3.58 7.27
N GLY A 8 -16.12 -4.23 8.25
CA GLY A 8 -16.05 -3.75 9.64
C GLY A 8 -15.15 -2.53 9.81
N VAL A 9 -13.93 -2.56 9.24
CA VAL A 9 -12.98 -1.41 9.21
C VAL A 9 -13.60 -0.21 8.52
N VAL A 10 -14.31 -0.49 7.43
CA VAL A 10 -15.02 0.49 6.63
C VAL A 10 -16.23 1.01 7.43
N LEU A 11 -17.19 0.18 7.85
CA LEU A 11 -18.43 0.61 8.52
C LEU A 11 -18.24 1.37 9.83
N GLU A 12 -17.22 1.04 10.63
CA GLU A 12 -16.96 1.74 11.89
C GLU A 12 -16.44 3.16 11.68
N GLY A 13 -15.74 3.40 10.56
CA GLY A 13 -15.47 4.74 10.06
C GLY A 13 -16.69 5.45 9.48
N PHE A 14 -17.78 4.73 9.17
CA PHE A 14 -18.99 5.27 8.52
C PHE A 14 -20.13 5.59 9.49
N GLU A 15 -20.16 5.05 10.73
CA GLU A 15 -21.20 5.43 11.70
C GLU A 15 -21.18 6.93 12.05
N ASN A 16 -20.10 7.64 11.72
CA ASN A 16 -19.99 9.10 11.85
C ASN A 16 -20.32 9.88 10.56
N SER A 17 -20.54 9.23 9.41
CA SER A 17 -20.84 9.88 8.13
C SER A 17 -22.20 9.46 7.61
N SER A 18 -23.18 10.36 7.71
CA SER A 18 -24.57 10.20 7.25
C SER A 18 -24.76 10.09 5.73
N GLU A 19 -23.71 9.78 4.96
CA GLU A 19 -23.75 9.65 3.50
C GLU A 19 -23.17 8.30 3.08
N GLY A 20 -24.03 7.43 2.55
CA GLY A 20 -23.66 6.11 2.07
C GLY A 20 -22.61 6.12 0.94
N ASP A 21 -21.91 5.00 0.84
CA ASP A 21 -21.04 4.57 -0.27
C ASP A 21 -19.69 5.31 -0.47
N ILE A 22 -18.81 5.28 0.54
CA ILE A 22 -17.37 5.54 0.31
C ILE A 22 -16.74 4.42 -0.57
N LEU A 23 -17.21 3.17 -0.44
CA LEU A 23 -16.83 2.03 -1.27
C LEU A 23 -18.06 1.21 -1.66
N THR A 24 -18.25 1.02 -2.97
CA THR A 24 -19.35 0.21 -3.50
C THR A 24 -18.95 -1.26 -3.64
N ARG A 25 -19.94 -2.13 -3.87
CA ARG A 25 -19.69 -3.53 -4.22
C ARG A 25 -18.87 -3.68 -5.50
N SER A 26 -19.03 -2.77 -6.46
CA SER A 26 -18.28 -2.77 -7.72
C SER A 26 -16.80 -2.51 -7.46
N ASP A 27 -16.48 -1.59 -6.55
CA ASP A 27 -15.10 -1.26 -6.18
C ASP A 27 -14.40 -2.46 -5.54
N LEU A 28 -15.08 -3.17 -4.63
CA LEU A 28 -14.57 -4.40 -4.04
C LEU A 28 -14.35 -5.50 -5.07
N GLN A 29 -15.24 -5.64 -6.05
CA GLN A 29 -15.06 -6.60 -7.15
C GLN A 29 -13.87 -6.23 -8.03
N ASN A 30 -13.70 -4.95 -8.36
CA ASN A 30 -12.55 -4.45 -9.11
C ASN A 30 -11.23 -4.74 -8.37
N PHE A 31 -11.18 -4.49 -7.05
CA PHE A 31 -10.03 -4.85 -6.21
C PHE A 31 -9.69 -6.35 -6.28
N VAL A 32 -10.67 -7.21 -6.00
CA VAL A 32 -10.44 -8.68 -5.95
C VAL A 32 -10.06 -9.23 -7.33
N LYS A 33 -10.74 -8.80 -8.39
CA LYS A 33 -10.42 -9.21 -9.77
C LYS A 33 -9.01 -8.78 -10.16
N THR A 34 -8.62 -7.55 -9.82
CA THR A 34 -7.28 -7.05 -10.11
C THR A 34 -6.23 -7.79 -9.30
N TRP A 35 -6.48 -8.07 -8.01
CA TRP A 35 -5.55 -8.81 -7.15
C TRP A 35 -5.28 -10.21 -7.70
N ALA A 36 -6.32 -10.92 -8.15
CA ALA A 36 -6.20 -12.26 -8.72
C ALA A 36 -5.30 -12.32 -9.97
N LEU A 37 -5.07 -11.20 -10.67
CA LEU A 37 -4.10 -11.14 -11.77
C LEU A 37 -2.64 -11.21 -11.30
N PHE A 38 -2.37 -10.79 -10.06
CA PHE A 38 -1.04 -10.78 -9.46
C PHE A 38 -0.82 -11.95 -8.49
N ASP A 39 -1.89 -12.52 -7.94
CA ASP A 39 -1.89 -13.67 -7.03
C ASP A 39 -2.87 -14.76 -7.54
N PRO A 40 -2.54 -15.44 -8.66
CA PRO A 40 -3.43 -16.43 -9.27
C PRO A 40 -3.63 -17.68 -8.40
N GLU A 41 -2.67 -17.97 -7.51
CA GLU A 41 -2.70 -19.12 -6.60
C GLU A 41 -3.44 -18.83 -5.29
N ALA A 42 -3.99 -17.63 -5.13
CA ALA A 42 -4.68 -17.18 -3.92
C ALA A 42 -3.82 -17.35 -2.64
N SER A 43 -2.54 -17.02 -2.74
CA SER A 43 -1.58 -17.07 -1.62
C SER A 43 -1.80 -15.97 -0.58
N CYS A 44 -2.64 -14.96 -0.89
CA CYS A 44 -2.83 -13.72 -0.15
C CYS A 44 -1.65 -12.74 -0.24
N TYR A 45 -0.64 -13.03 -1.06
CA TYR A 45 0.57 -12.22 -1.19
C TYR A 45 0.88 -11.86 -2.64
N ILE A 46 1.43 -10.66 -2.84
CA ILE A 46 2.07 -10.26 -4.10
C ILE A 46 3.44 -9.65 -3.81
N LYS A 47 4.33 -9.60 -4.81
CA LYS A 47 5.65 -8.97 -4.63
C LYS A 47 5.48 -7.46 -4.45
N ALA A 48 6.23 -6.87 -3.52
CA ALA A 48 6.24 -5.43 -3.30
C ALA A 48 6.62 -4.64 -4.55
N ALA A 49 7.46 -5.23 -5.42
CA ALA A 49 7.85 -4.63 -6.70
C ALA A 49 6.69 -4.52 -7.72
N ASP A 50 5.66 -5.37 -7.61
CA ASP A 50 4.51 -5.40 -8.54
C ASP A 50 3.38 -4.48 -8.07
N LEU A 51 3.44 -3.98 -6.83
CA LEU A 51 2.38 -3.20 -6.21
C LEU A 51 2.08 -1.90 -6.96
N GLN A 52 3.09 -1.28 -7.58
CA GLN A 52 2.88 -0.11 -8.44
C GLN A 52 1.99 -0.46 -9.65
N SER A 53 2.29 -1.58 -10.31
CA SER A 53 1.52 -2.10 -11.45
C SER A 53 0.11 -2.51 -11.04
N PHE A 54 -0.05 -3.02 -9.81
CA PHE A 54 -1.34 -3.34 -9.23
C PHE A 54 -2.20 -2.07 -9.07
N PHE A 55 -1.69 -1.03 -8.42
CA PHE A 55 -2.44 0.23 -8.24
C PHE A 55 -2.79 0.92 -9.55
N ALA A 56 -1.94 0.83 -10.57
CA ALA A 56 -2.20 1.40 -11.89
C ALA A 56 -3.36 0.70 -12.64
N ARG A 57 -3.72 -0.53 -12.24
CA ARG A 57 -4.83 -1.29 -12.84
C ARG A 57 -6.16 -1.11 -12.11
N LEU A 58 -6.16 -0.61 -10.88
CA LEU A 58 -7.39 -0.34 -10.15
C LEU A 58 -8.10 0.86 -10.75
N GLU A 59 -9.39 0.70 -11.03
CA GLU A 59 -10.27 1.82 -11.36
C GLU A 59 -10.50 2.75 -10.13
N PRO A 60 -10.78 4.05 -10.35
CA PRO A 60 -11.23 4.95 -9.28
C PRO A 60 -12.45 4.38 -8.54
N PRO A 61 -12.59 4.59 -7.22
CA PRO A 61 -11.76 5.44 -6.35
C PRO A 61 -10.51 4.76 -5.78
N LEU A 62 -10.33 3.46 -6.02
CA LEU A 62 -9.21 2.68 -5.49
C LEU A 62 -7.90 2.96 -6.22
N GLY A 63 -7.98 3.17 -7.53
CA GLY A 63 -6.87 3.62 -8.36
C GLY A 63 -6.43 5.04 -8.03
N VAL A 64 -5.13 5.30 -8.11
CA VAL A 64 -4.50 6.62 -7.92
C VAL A 64 -4.24 7.36 -9.24
N GLY A 65 -4.85 6.90 -10.34
CA GLY A 65 -4.63 7.44 -11.68
C GLY A 65 -3.24 7.13 -12.27
N SER A 66 -3.04 7.44 -13.55
CA SER A 66 -1.78 7.13 -14.27
C SER A 66 -0.61 8.07 -13.93
N SER A 67 -0.79 9.04 -13.04
CA SER A 67 0.21 10.06 -12.76
C SER A 67 1.29 9.54 -11.80
N SER A 68 2.40 9.08 -12.38
CA SER A 68 3.76 9.08 -11.84
C SER A 68 4.06 8.20 -10.60
N LYS A 69 5.21 7.51 -10.62
CA LYS A 69 5.81 6.76 -9.47
C LYS A 69 5.79 7.51 -8.14
N GLU A 70 5.73 8.84 -8.17
CA GLU A 70 5.75 9.71 -7.01
C GLU A 70 4.47 9.69 -6.18
N THR A 71 3.32 9.36 -6.77
CA THR A 71 2.01 9.47 -6.09
C THR A 71 1.87 8.44 -4.97
N TYR A 72 2.41 7.23 -5.15
CA TYR A 72 2.34 6.16 -4.14
C TYR A 72 3.26 6.39 -2.94
N ILE A 73 4.37 7.12 -3.14
CA ILE A 73 5.37 7.37 -2.09
C ILE A 73 4.93 8.53 -1.20
N LYS A 74 4.17 9.48 -1.75
CA LYS A 74 3.69 10.67 -1.03
C LYS A 74 2.39 10.44 -0.26
N ASP A 75 1.69 9.34 -0.52
CA ASP A 75 0.46 9.00 0.20
C ASP A 75 0.80 8.30 1.53
N ASP A 76 0.42 8.92 2.65
CA ASP A 76 0.70 8.41 4.00
C ASP A 76 0.11 7.01 4.25
N CYS A 77 -1.01 6.66 3.61
CA CYS A 77 -1.59 5.33 3.77
C CYS A 77 -0.84 4.31 2.93
N LEU A 78 -0.57 4.58 1.66
CA LEU A 78 0.11 3.64 0.76
C LEU A 78 1.59 3.43 1.15
N SER A 79 2.25 4.47 1.64
CA SER A 79 3.63 4.41 2.11
C SER A 79 3.79 3.50 3.34
N GLY A 80 2.73 3.38 4.15
CA GLY A 80 2.65 2.51 5.33
C GLY A 80 2.35 1.04 5.04
N ILE A 81 2.22 0.64 3.77
CA ILE A 81 2.01 -0.77 3.41
C ILE A 81 3.21 -1.60 3.88
N GLY A 82 2.93 -2.64 4.65
CA GLY A 82 3.95 -3.49 5.23
C GLY A 82 4.53 -4.49 4.24
N VAL A 83 5.85 -4.67 4.29
CA VAL A 83 6.60 -5.59 3.44
C VAL A 83 7.30 -6.63 4.33
N ASN A 84 7.04 -7.91 4.05
CA ASN A 84 7.66 -9.01 4.78
C ASN A 84 9.10 -9.29 4.30
N LYS A 85 9.79 -10.20 4.98
CA LYS A 85 11.16 -10.62 4.66
C LYS A 85 11.35 -11.16 3.24
N ASP A 86 10.29 -11.71 2.65
CA ASP A 86 10.27 -12.28 1.30
C ASP A 86 9.97 -11.21 0.22
N LEU A 87 9.96 -9.94 0.61
CA LEU A 87 9.64 -8.78 -0.23
C LEU A 87 8.22 -8.84 -0.81
N GLN A 88 7.28 -9.35 -0.02
CA GLN A 88 5.87 -9.47 -0.37
C GLN A 88 4.99 -8.61 0.53
N VAL A 89 3.81 -8.28 0.03
CA VAL A 89 2.76 -7.53 0.73
C VAL A 89 1.50 -8.37 0.83
N HIS A 90 0.80 -8.28 1.95
CA HIS A 90 -0.41 -9.06 2.22
C HIS A 90 -1.67 -8.33 1.76
N ILE A 91 -2.62 -9.05 1.15
CA ILE A 91 -3.87 -8.49 0.59
C ILE A 91 -4.66 -7.64 1.59
N LEU A 92 -4.76 -8.08 2.85
CA LEU A 92 -5.51 -7.37 3.88
C LEU A 92 -4.86 -6.05 4.28
N ASN A 93 -3.53 -5.99 4.31
CA ASN A 93 -2.80 -4.76 4.64
C ASN A 93 -3.00 -3.72 3.52
N VAL A 94 -2.94 -4.16 2.26
CA VAL A 94 -3.21 -3.29 1.10
C VAL A 94 -4.66 -2.82 1.08
N ALA A 95 -5.63 -3.73 1.31
CA ALA A 95 -7.05 -3.39 1.30
C ALA A 95 -7.43 -2.41 2.41
N SER A 96 -6.93 -2.63 3.65
CA SER A 96 -7.25 -1.76 4.78
C SER A 96 -6.67 -0.35 4.60
N LEU A 97 -5.45 -0.22 4.08
CA LEU A 97 -4.82 1.08 3.83
C LEU A 97 -5.44 1.82 2.64
N LEU A 98 -5.90 1.11 1.61
CA LEU A 98 -6.70 1.72 0.54
C LEU A 98 -8.04 2.24 1.05
N ALA A 99 -8.75 1.47 1.88
CA ALA A 99 -9.99 1.90 2.50
C ALA A 99 -9.77 3.12 3.42
N LYS A 100 -8.71 3.09 4.24
CA LYS A 100 -8.30 4.23 5.09
C LYS A 100 -8.02 5.48 4.26
N ARG A 101 -7.32 5.34 3.12
CA ARG A 101 -7.03 6.45 2.20
C ARG A 101 -8.32 7.12 1.72
N ILE A 102 -9.25 6.33 1.18
CA ILE A 102 -10.51 6.86 0.61
C ILE A 102 -11.37 7.49 1.71
N ALA A 103 -11.43 6.88 2.90
CA ALA A 103 -12.11 7.47 4.05
C ALA A 103 -11.49 8.81 4.45
N LYS A 104 -10.16 8.92 4.50
CA LYS A 104 -9.44 10.18 4.75
C LYS A 104 -9.71 11.23 3.67
N GLU A 105 -9.72 10.86 2.39
CA GLU A 105 -10.03 11.76 1.28
C GLU A 105 -11.44 12.34 1.38
N LYS A 106 -12.41 11.55 1.86
CA LYS A 106 -13.81 11.98 2.00
C LYS A 106 -14.08 12.78 3.29
N GLN A 107 -13.52 12.34 4.41
CA GLN A 107 -13.79 12.94 5.73
C GLN A 107 -12.83 14.09 6.08
N GLY A 108 -11.67 14.19 5.40
CA GLY A 108 -10.68 15.22 5.65
C GLY A 108 -10.26 15.29 7.12
N SER A 109 -10.36 16.49 7.72
CA SER A 109 -10.02 16.73 9.12
C SER A 109 -10.94 16.06 10.15
N GLN A 110 -12.08 15.49 9.72
CA GLN A 110 -13.01 14.77 10.59
C GLN A 110 -12.68 13.27 10.70
N PHE A 111 -11.70 12.78 9.95
CA PHE A 111 -11.28 11.39 10.02
C PHE A 111 -10.70 11.05 11.41
N GLY A 112 -11.35 10.12 12.12
CA GLY A 112 -10.87 9.56 13.37
C GLY A 112 -10.09 8.27 13.14
N GLU A 113 -8.91 8.13 13.75
CA GLU A 113 -8.16 6.87 13.71
C GLU A 113 -8.74 5.88 14.73
N LEU A 114 -8.80 4.59 14.35
CA LEU A 114 -9.10 3.52 15.30
C LEU A 114 -7.94 3.39 16.30
N SER A 115 -8.24 3.12 17.57
CA SER A 115 -7.21 2.84 18.57
C SER A 115 -6.56 1.47 18.32
N ASP A 116 -5.32 1.28 18.78
CA ASP A 116 -4.64 -0.03 18.67
C ASP A 116 -5.38 -1.15 19.42
N SER A 117 -6.16 -0.79 20.44
CA SER A 117 -7.01 -1.70 21.20
C SER A 117 -8.35 -2.01 20.52
N HIS A 118 -8.63 -1.40 19.36
CA HIS A 118 -9.89 -1.59 18.66
C HIS A 118 -10.02 -3.04 18.17
N PRO A 119 -11.13 -3.76 18.45
CA PRO A 119 -11.28 -5.17 18.04
C PRO A 119 -11.00 -5.43 16.57
N VAL A 120 -11.42 -4.50 15.71
CA VAL A 120 -11.18 -4.56 14.26
C VAL A 120 -9.70 -4.41 13.91
N GLN A 121 -8.98 -3.51 14.57
CA GLN A 121 -7.54 -3.30 14.38
C GLN A 121 -6.74 -4.53 14.83
N ILE A 122 -7.12 -5.11 15.97
CA ILE A 122 -6.51 -6.33 16.49
C ILE A 122 -6.67 -7.48 15.50
N GLU A 123 -7.88 -7.72 14.99
CA GLU A 123 -8.13 -8.83 14.07
C GLU A 123 -7.49 -8.59 12.69
N LEU A 124 -7.41 -7.35 12.21
CA LEU A 124 -6.62 -6.99 11.02
C LEU A 124 -5.14 -7.35 11.18
N ASN A 125 -4.53 -6.95 12.30
CA ASN A 125 -3.12 -7.23 12.57
C ASN A 125 -2.87 -8.73 12.63
N ARG A 126 -3.78 -9.48 13.27
CA ARG A 126 -3.72 -10.95 13.37
C ARG A 126 -3.85 -11.64 12.01
N LEU A 127 -4.80 -11.22 11.17
CA LEU A 127 -5.08 -11.85 9.88
C LEU A 127 -4.09 -11.45 8.78
N SER A 128 -3.39 -10.32 8.94
CA SER A 128 -2.39 -9.85 7.96
C SER A 128 -0.98 -10.35 8.24
N SER A 129 -0.79 -11.22 9.25
CA SER A 129 0.52 -11.66 9.72
C SER A 129 1.48 -10.48 9.91
N MET A 130 1.00 -9.39 10.54
CA MET A 130 1.79 -8.17 10.75
C MET A 130 3.08 -8.43 11.53
N GLU A 131 3.14 -9.52 12.29
CA GLU A 131 4.31 -10.00 13.02
C GLU A 131 5.50 -10.35 12.10
N ASP A 132 5.24 -10.70 10.84
CA ASP A 132 6.26 -11.04 9.84
C ASP A 132 6.75 -9.82 9.02
N MET A 133 6.21 -8.63 9.29
CA MET A 133 6.58 -7.41 8.59
C MET A 133 7.95 -6.92 9.03
N THR A 134 8.81 -6.69 8.06
CA THR A 134 10.20 -6.27 8.31
C THR A 134 10.44 -4.79 8.03
N THR A 135 9.64 -4.19 7.16
CA THR A 135 9.83 -2.82 6.68
C THR A 135 8.52 -2.29 6.07
N THR A 136 8.49 -1.00 5.76
CA THR A 136 7.39 -0.37 5.01
C THR A 136 7.72 -0.22 3.53
N LEU A 137 6.69 0.01 2.71
CA LEU A 137 6.84 0.26 1.28
C LEU A 137 7.71 1.49 1.02
N ASN A 138 7.60 2.54 1.85
CA ASN A 138 8.46 3.71 1.77
C ASN A 138 9.93 3.37 2.00
N GLU A 139 10.25 2.69 3.09
CA GLU A 139 11.62 2.27 3.42
C GLU A 139 12.20 1.37 2.33
N PHE A 140 11.40 0.45 1.79
CA PHE A 140 11.78 -0.41 0.67
C PHE A 140 12.21 0.40 -0.58
N TYR A 141 11.43 1.41 -0.97
CA TYR A 141 11.77 2.28 -2.10
C TYR A 141 12.96 3.19 -1.80
N MET A 142 13.03 3.77 -0.59
CA MET A 142 14.14 4.63 -0.17
C MET A 142 15.47 3.88 -0.16
N HIS A 143 15.50 2.64 0.34
CA HIS A 143 16.69 1.80 0.32
C HIS A 143 17.19 1.56 -1.11
N ARG A 144 16.29 1.19 -2.03
CA ARG A 144 16.63 0.97 -3.45
C ARG A 144 17.08 2.25 -4.15
N ALA A 145 16.43 3.38 -3.88
CA ALA A 145 16.84 4.67 -4.40
C ALA A 145 18.25 5.04 -3.90
N GLY A 146 18.55 4.77 -2.63
CA GLY A 146 19.87 4.95 -2.03
C GLY A 146 20.97 4.20 -2.79
N ILE A 147 20.73 2.93 -3.12
CA ILE A 147 21.69 2.11 -3.89
C ILE A 147 21.94 2.74 -5.27
N ILE A 148 20.89 3.15 -5.97
CA ILE A 148 21.00 3.79 -7.29
C ILE A 148 21.78 5.11 -7.19
N MET A 149 21.46 5.96 -6.20
CA MET A 149 22.14 7.23 -5.99
C MET A 149 23.63 7.04 -5.70
N GLN A 150 23.99 6.07 -4.87
CA GLN A 150 25.40 5.74 -4.60
C GLN A 150 26.13 5.27 -5.86
N ALA A 151 25.49 4.41 -6.67
CA ALA A 151 26.07 3.96 -7.94
C ALA A 151 26.29 5.12 -8.91
N VAL A 152 25.31 6.02 -9.05
CA VAL A 152 25.39 7.22 -9.89
C VAL A 152 26.48 8.18 -9.39
N GLN A 153 26.57 8.41 -8.08
CA GLN A 153 27.63 9.25 -7.49
C GLN A 153 29.02 8.68 -7.79
N ARG A 154 29.24 7.38 -7.59
CA ARG A 154 30.51 6.71 -7.92
C ARG A 154 30.84 6.82 -9.41
N PHE A 155 29.86 6.63 -10.29
CA PHE A 155 30.04 6.77 -11.73
C PHE A 155 30.45 8.19 -12.11
N ARG A 156 29.78 9.22 -11.54
CA ARG A 156 30.14 10.62 -11.76
C ARG A 156 31.55 10.95 -11.28
N GLN A 157 31.93 10.48 -10.09
CA GLN A 157 33.28 10.68 -9.53
C GLN A 157 34.38 10.10 -10.45
N ARG A 158 34.18 8.88 -10.97
CA ARG A 158 35.11 8.24 -11.92
C ARG A 158 35.25 8.98 -13.25
N ARG A 159 34.21 9.69 -13.69
CA ARG A 159 34.29 10.52 -14.91
C ARG A 159 34.97 11.86 -14.71
N VAL A 160 34.91 12.41 -13.49
CA VAL A 160 35.57 13.68 -13.15
C VAL A 160 37.06 13.46 -12.85
N HIS A 161 37.46 12.29 -12.36
CA HIS A 161 38.85 11.91 -12.14
C HIS A 161 39.21 10.71 -13.03
N PRO A 162 39.52 10.90 -14.32
CA PRO A 162 40.03 9.81 -15.14
C PRO A 162 41.36 9.38 -14.53
N SER A 163 41.45 8.13 -14.09
CA SER A 163 42.70 7.52 -13.64
C SER A 163 43.75 7.74 -14.73
N SER A 164 44.81 8.50 -14.46
CA SER A 164 45.96 8.56 -15.34
C SER A 164 46.51 7.15 -15.50
N PRO A 165 46.71 6.65 -16.72
CA PRO A 165 47.38 5.37 -16.91
C PRO A 165 48.85 5.51 -16.50
N GLU A 166 49.30 4.62 -15.61
CA GLU A 166 50.72 4.37 -15.32
C GLU A 166 51.48 3.85 -16.53
#